data_AF-A0A3C2E8C9-F1
#
_entry.id   AF-A0A3C2E8C9-F1
#
_cell.length_a   1.000
_cell.length_b   1.000
_cell.length_c   1.000
_cell.angle_alpha   90.00
_cell.angle_beta   90.00
_cell.angle_gamma   90.00
#
_symmetry.space_group_name_H-M   'P 1'
#
loop_
_entity.id
_entity.type
_entity.pdbx_description
1 polymer ?
#
loop_
_entity_poly.entity_id
_entity_poly.type
_entity_poly.pdbx_seq_one_letter_code
_entity_poly.pdbx_strand_id
1 'polypeptide(L)'
;ISVEDDLLRIFAPERLDTIMRTLGLKPGEAIEHPWMSKALETSQKKVEQRNFEIRKNVLKYDDVMNDQRKAIFEQRIEFMSETDLSEVVRDMRHQTAEDLVEAHIPPKAFADQWDVEGLKEKVANTFGLDLPIAEWAAEEGIADEEIRERITDAADKAYAEKASEVGPELMRRVEKYELLRTIDDNWREHLQQLDALRSVIGLRGYAQRDPLNEYKTEAFNLFGHLLESLREEFTRRIMAIQIQAQQRPQAPQPPRQMQAIH
;
A
#
# COMPACT_ATOMS: atom_id res chain seq x y z
N ILE A 1 -36.15 -13.65 32.45
CA ILE A 1 -34.76 -13.20 32.69
C ILE A 1 -34.41 -13.58 34.12
N SER A 2 -33.38 -14.39 34.31
CA SER A 2 -32.88 -14.75 35.65
C SER A 2 -31.92 -13.68 36.14
N VAL A 3 -31.74 -13.56 37.45
CA VAL A 3 -30.80 -12.59 38.07
C VAL A 3 -29.33 -12.88 37.73
N GLU A 4 -29.08 -14.10 37.25
CA GLU A 4 -27.79 -14.60 36.79
C GLU A 4 -27.52 -14.33 35.29
N ASP A 5 -28.47 -13.68 34.59
CA ASP A 5 -28.31 -13.32 33.19
C ASP A 5 -27.15 -12.32 33.01
N ASP A 6 -26.36 -12.49 31.95
CA ASP A 6 -25.16 -11.68 31.67
C ASP A 6 -25.46 -10.18 31.63
N LEU A 7 -26.69 -9.82 31.25
CA LEU A 7 -27.19 -8.44 31.29
C LEU A 7 -27.28 -7.86 32.71
N LEU A 8 -27.74 -8.65 33.68
CA LEU A 8 -27.86 -8.23 35.09
C LEU A 8 -26.51 -8.30 35.81
N ARG A 9 -25.58 -9.14 35.33
CA ARG A 9 -24.19 -9.20 35.80
C ARG A 9 -23.36 -7.95 35.46
N ILE A 10 -23.69 -7.26 34.37
CA ILE A 10 -23.09 -5.95 34.00
C ILE A 10 -23.56 -4.84 34.95
N PHE A 11 -24.72 -5.00 35.57
CA PHE A 11 -25.17 -4.17 36.68
C PHE A 11 -24.45 -4.62 37.96
N ALA A 12 -23.88 -3.67 38.71
CA ALA A 12 -23.05 -3.96 39.87
C ALA A 12 -23.73 -4.99 40.83
N PRO A 13 -23.20 -6.23 40.92
CA PRO A 13 -23.88 -7.34 41.61
C PRO A 13 -24.14 -7.03 43.10
N GLU A 14 -23.28 -6.22 43.71
CA GLU A 14 -23.40 -5.79 45.11
C GLU A 14 -24.68 -4.99 45.41
N ARG A 15 -25.13 -4.15 44.46
CA ARG A 15 -26.37 -3.37 44.65
C ARG A 15 -27.61 -4.24 44.53
N LEU A 16 -27.57 -5.24 43.65
CA LEU A 16 -28.67 -6.19 43.44
C LEU A 16 -28.83 -7.13 44.64
N ASP A 17 -27.73 -7.67 45.17
CA ASP A 17 -27.75 -8.52 46.38
C ASP A 17 -28.27 -7.75 47.60
N THR A 18 -27.85 -6.49 47.76
CA THR A 18 -28.31 -5.63 48.87
C THR A 18 -29.82 -5.39 48.82
N ILE A 19 -30.37 -5.10 47.65
CA ILE A 19 -31.80 -4.86 47.43
C ILE A 19 -32.62 -6.14 47.68
N MET A 20 -32.13 -7.29 47.24
CA MET A 20 -32.79 -8.59 47.48
C MET A 20 -32.87 -8.95 48.96
N ARG A 21 -31.78 -8.70 49.71
CA ARG A 21 -31.73 -8.91 51.16
C ARG A 21 -32.65 -7.95 51.93
N THR A 22 -32.79 -6.70 51.48
CA THR A 22 -33.69 -5.73 52.13
C THR A 22 -35.17 -6.00 51.86
N LEU A 23 -35.51 -6.56 50.70
CA LEU A 23 -36.88 -6.93 50.34
C LEU A 23 -37.34 -8.27 50.94
N GLY A 24 -36.44 -9.05 51.55
CA GLY A 24 -36.78 -10.29 52.27
C GLY A 24 -37.31 -11.41 51.38
N LEU A 25 -36.92 -11.43 50.10
CA LEU A 25 -37.44 -12.32 49.07
C LEU A 25 -36.91 -13.75 49.23
N LYS A 26 -37.77 -14.76 49.02
CA LYS A 26 -37.39 -16.18 49.10
C LYS A 26 -36.99 -16.73 47.72
N PRO A 27 -36.10 -17.74 47.65
CA PRO A 27 -35.73 -18.36 46.38
C PRO A 27 -36.96 -18.94 45.67
N GLY A 28 -37.21 -18.52 44.43
CA GLY A 28 -38.30 -19.03 43.58
C GLY A 28 -39.57 -18.17 43.53
N GLU A 29 -39.64 -17.04 44.24
CA GLU A 29 -40.74 -16.09 44.10
C GLU A 29 -40.56 -15.20 42.85
N ALA A 30 -41.63 -15.05 42.06
CA ALA A 30 -41.63 -14.17 40.89
C ALA A 30 -41.64 -12.70 41.33
N ILE A 31 -40.66 -11.93 40.87
CA ILE A 31 -40.52 -10.51 41.18
C ILE A 31 -41.00 -9.70 39.98
N GLU A 32 -42.15 -9.05 40.09
CA GLU A 32 -42.61 -8.02 39.16
C GLU A 32 -42.59 -6.67 39.85
N HIS A 33 -41.47 -5.95 39.76
CA HIS A 33 -41.36 -4.61 40.30
C HIS A 33 -40.96 -3.60 39.22
N PRO A 34 -41.64 -2.44 39.11
CA PRO A 34 -41.32 -1.39 38.13
C PRO A 34 -39.85 -0.93 38.11
N TRP A 35 -39.11 -1.01 39.23
CA TRP A 35 -37.69 -0.66 39.26
C TRP A 35 -36.82 -1.67 38.51
N MET A 36 -37.23 -2.93 38.44
CA MET A 36 -36.51 -3.99 37.73
C MET A 36 -36.61 -3.79 36.22
N SER A 37 -37.80 -3.50 35.70
CA SER A 37 -37.99 -3.16 34.28
C SER A 37 -37.19 -1.92 33.88
N LYS A 38 -37.16 -0.89 34.74
CA LYS A 38 -36.36 0.32 34.52
C LYS A 38 -34.85 0.09 34.62
N ALA A 39 -34.41 -0.79 35.51
CA ALA A 39 -33.01 -1.20 35.63
C ALA A 39 -32.56 -2.01 34.41
N LEU A 40 -33.42 -2.90 33.90
CA LEU A 40 -33.19 -3.65 32.67
C LEU A 40 -33.07 -2.71 31.46
N GLU A 41 -34.02 -1.78 31.29
CA GLU A 41 -33.97 -0.75 30.23
C GLU A 41 -32.67 0.08 30.31
N THR A 42 -32.27 0.48 31.52
CA THR A 42 -31.02 1.24 31.74
C THR A 42 -29.79 0.40 31.39
N SER A 43 -29.79 -0.89 31.75
CA SER A 43 -28.72 -1.84 31.43
C SER A 43 -28.58 -2.02 29.93
N GLN A 44 -29.71 -2.25 29.25
CA GLN A 44 -29.77 -2.40 27.81
C GLN A 44 -29.27 -1.14 27.12
N LYS A 45 -29.73 0.05 27.52
CA LYS A 45 -29.24 1.33 26.99
C LYS A 45 -27.74 1.50 27.18
N LYS A 46 -27.17 1.08 28.32
CA LYS A 46 -25.73 1.14 28.59
C LYS A 46 -24.94 0.17 27.71
N VAL A 47 -25.45 -1.04 27.48
CA VAL A 47 -24.85 -2.02 26.58
C VAL A 47 -24.90 -1.53 25.13
N GLU A 48 -26.04 -0.98 24.69
CA GLU A 48 -26.21 -0.36 23.38
C GLU A 48 -25.26 0.83 23.20
N GLN A 49 -25.13 1.70 24.21
CA GLN A 49 -24.18 2.81 24.18
C GLN A 49 -22.73 2.31 24.06
N ARG A 50 -22.33 1.31 24.85
CA ARG A 50 -20.99 0.71 24.76
C ARG A 50 -20.74 0.11 23.37
N ASN A 51 -21.70 -0.64 22.85
CA ASN A 51 -21.59 -1.23 21.50
C ASN A 51 -21.52 -0.15 20.42
N PHE A 52 -22.29 0.93 20.57
CA PHE A 52 -22.25 2.09 19.69
C PHE A 52 -20.88 2.77 19.72
N GLU A 53 -20.30 2.99 20.90
CA GLU A 53 -18.96 3.58 21.06
C GLU A 53 -17.88 2.69 20.42
N ILE A 54 -17.94 1.37 20.59
CA ILE A 54 -17.03 0.41 19.94
C ILE A 54 -17.15 0.52 18.41
N ARG A 55 -18.37 0.47 17.87
CA ARG A 55 -18.62 0.60 16.42
C ARG A 55 -18.13 1.94 15.88
N LYS A 56 -18.38 3.03 16.60
CA LYS A 56 -17.91 4.37 16.22
C LYS A 56 -16.38 4.42 16.17
N ASN A 57 -15.69 3.78 17.11
CA ASN A 57 -14.24 3.72 17.07
C ASN A 57 -13.73 2.87 15.91
N VAL A 58 -14.34 1.70 15.64
CA VAL A 58 -14.03 0.87 14.46
C VAL A 58 -14.19 1.67 13.16
N LEU A 59 -15.29 2.40 13.02
CA LEU A 59 -15.56 3.22 11.83
C LEU A 59 -14.44 4.24 11.56
N LYS A 60 -13.86 4.85 12.60
CA LYS A 60 -12.77 5.81 12.43
C LYS A 60 -11.49 5.21 11.84
N TYR A 61 -11.22 3.92 12.08
CA TYR A 61 -10.10 3.22 11.43
C TYR A 61 -10.43 2.93 9.97
N ASP A 62 -11.68 2.53 9.71
CA ASP A 62 -12.18 2.26 8.36
C ASP A 62 -12.20 3.53 7.49
N ASP A 63 -12.51 4.69 8.07
CA ASP A 63 -12.49 5.99 7.39
C ASP A 63 -11.12 6.28 6.76
N VAL A 64 -10.02 6.00 7.47
CA VAL A 64 -8.65 6.20 6.96
C VAL A 64 -8.38 5.33 5.73
N MET A 65 -8.76 4.05 5.81
CA MET A 65 -8.59 3.12 4.69
C MET A 65 -9.46 3.52 3.49
N ASN A 66 -10.68 4.00 3.77
CA ASN A 66 -11.62 4.43 2.74
C ASN A 66 -11.14 5.68 2.01
N ASP A 67 -10.54 6.65 2.71
CA ASP A 67 -9.99 7.86 2.10
C ASP A 67 -8.80 7.53 1.19
N GLN A 68 -7.88 6.67 1.65
CA GLN A 68 -6.77 6.18 0.82
C GLN A 68 -7.27 5.37 -0.39
N ARG A 69 -8.29 4.52 -0.19
CA ARG A 69 -8.91 3.75 -1.28
C ARG A 69 -9.48 4.70 -2.34
N LYS A 70 -10.21 5.73 -1.94
CA LYS A 70 -10.76 6.69 -2.91
C LYS A 70 -9.66 7.32 -3.75
N ALA A 71 -8.60 7.82 -3.12
CA ALA A 71 -7.47 8.43 -3.82
C ALA A 71 -6.84 7.47 -4.86
N ILE A 72 -6.54 6.22 -4.48
CA ILE A 72 -5.94 5.23 -5.39
C ILE A 72 -6.89 4.86 -6.53
N PHE A 73 -8.18 4.66 -6.24
CA PHE A 73 -9.14 4.26 -7.27
C PHE A 73 -9.51 5.41 -8.21
N GLU A 74 -9.55 6.64 -7.73
CA GLU A 74 -9.71 7.84 -8.56
C GLU A 74 -8.55 7.95 -9.55
N GLN A 75 -7.31 7.85 -9.07
CA GLN A 75 -6.11 7.87 -9.93
C GLN A 75 -6.10 6.72 -10.94
N ARG A 76 -6.49 5.51 -10.50
CA ARG A 76 -6.56 4.33 -11.37
C ARG A 76 -7.60 4.50 -12.49
N ILE A 77 -8.76 5.09 -12.18
CA ILE A 77 -9.79 5.37 -13.17
C ILE A 77 -9.29 6.41 -14.19
N GLU A 78 -8.61 7.46 -13.72
CA GLU A 78 -7.98 8.46 -14.57
C GLU A 78 -7.02 7.82 -15.58
N PHE A 79 -6.05 7.03 -15.10
CA PHE A 79 -5.10 6.34 -15.97
C PHE A 79 -5.74 5.34 -16.94
N MET A 80 -6.84 4.71 -16.53
CA MET A 80 -7.58 3.81 -17.42
C MET A 80 -8.21 4.58 -18.59
N SER A 81 -8.75 5.77 -18.32
CA SER A 81 -9.39 6.63 -19.32
C SER A 81 -8.41 7.36 -20.24
N GLU A 82 -7.18 7.62 -19.77
CA GLU A 82 -6.21 8.40 -20.52
C GLU A 82 -5.64 7.61 -21.72
N THR A 83 -5.42 8.27 -22.86
CA THR A 83 -4.92 7.59 -24.07
C THR A 83 -3.41 7.49 -24.14
N ASP A 84 -2.72 8.41 -23.48
CA ASP A 84 -1.26 8.49 -23.45
C ASP A 84 -0.77 8.77 -22.03
N LEU A 85 0.02 7.85 -21.49
CA LEU A 85 0.58 7.94 -20.14
C LEU A 85 2.08 8.26 -20.17
N SER A 86 2.66 8.56 -21.34
CA SER A 86 4.11 8.74 -21.50
C SER A 86 4.73 9.77 -20.55
N GLU A 87 4.03 10.89 -20.30
CA GLU A 87 4.46 11.89 -19.33
C GLU A 87 4.48 11.32 -17.90
N VAL A 88 3.42 10.63 -17.48
CA VAL A 88 3.34 9.96 -16.18
C VAL A 88 4.47 8.94 -16.02
N VAL A 89 4.72 8.13 -17.06
CA VAL A 89 5.79 7.14 -17.04
C VAL A 89 7.16 7.83 -16.94
N ARG A 90 7.39 8.90 -17.69
CA ARG A 90 8.64 9.68 -17.61
C ARG A 90 8.85 10.24 -16.21
N ASP A 91 7.84 10.91 -15.66
CA ASP A 91 7.92 11.55 -14.36
C ASP A 91 8.14 10.50 -13.25
N MET A 92 7.52 9.32 -13.35
CA MET A 92 7.81 8.21 -12.43
C MET A 92 9.26 7.73 -12.51
N ARG A 93 9.85 7.61 -13.71
CA ARG A 93 11.27 7.24 -13.87
C ARG A 93 12.20 8.31 -13.31
N HIS A 94 11.90 9.59 -13.57
CA HIS A 94 12.70 10.73 -13.10
C HIS A 94 12.68 10.81 -11.59
N GLN A 95 11.49 10.71 -10.97
CA GLN A 95 11.37 10.67 -9.51
C GLN A 95 12.08 9.45 -8.92
N THR A 96 12.01 8.29 -9.59
CA THR A 96 12.76 7.10 -9.13
C THR A 96 14.26 7.35 -9.16
N ALA A 97 14.80 8.04 -10.17
CA ALA A 97 16.22 8.40 -10.22
C ALA A 97 16.60 9.38 -9.10
N GLU A 98 15.76 10.40 -8.85
CA GLU A 98 15.94 11.33 -7.75
C GLU A 98 15.93 10.63 -6.39
N ASP A 99 14.91 9.81 -6.11
CA ASP A 99 14.74 9.08 -4.85
C ASP A 99 15.96 8.16 -4.58
N LEU A 100 16.49 7.51 -5.63
CA LEU A 100 17.69 6.67 -5.53
C LEU A 100 18.95 7.49 -5.23
N VAL A 101 19.13 8.65 -5.88
CA VAL A 101 20.28 9.51 -5.61
C VAL A 101 20.19 10.08 -4.21
N GLU A 102 19.05 10.64 -3.79
CA GLU A 102 18.89 11.22 -2.45
C GLU A 102 19.16 10.20 -1.33
N ALA A 103 18.76 8.93 -1.54
CA ALA A 103 18.98 7.86 -0.57
C ALA A 103 20.46 7.47 -0.37
N HIS A 104 21.31 7.64 -1.39
CA HIS A 104 22.72 7.19 -1.36
C HIS A 104 23.73 8.35 -1.39
N ILE A 105 23.31 9.50 -1.89
CA ILE A 105 24.07 10.74 -2.02
C ILE A 105 23.19 11.86 -1.47
N PRO A 106 23.06 11.99 -0.13
CA PRO A 106 22.16 12.97 0.45
C PRO A 106 22.60 14.40 0.09
N PRO A 107 21.65 15.32 -0.13
CA PRO A 107 21.99 16.69 -0.48
C PRO A 107 22.85 17.32 0.61
N LYS A 108 23.93 17.99 0.19
CA LYS A 108 24.93 18.65 1.07
C LYS A 108 25.80 17.70 1.90
N ALA A 109 25.74 16.39 1.66
CA ALA A 109 26.70 15.45 2.24
C ALA A 109 28.09 15.61 1.59
N PHE A 110 29.14 15.36 2.36
CA PHE A 110 30.50 15.31 1.82
C PHE A 110 30.70 14.02 1.02
N ALA A 111 31.62 14.04 0.04
CA ALA A 111 31.85 12.92 -0.88
C ALA A 111 32.28 11.61 -0.17
N ASP A 112 32.87 11.70 1.01
CA ASP A 112 33.23 10.54 1.84
C ASP A 112 32.03 9.85 2.51
N GLN A 113 30.86 10.51 2.51
CA GLN A 113 29.61 9.98 3.05
C GLN A 113 28.71 9.34 1.99
N TRP A 114 29.12 9.38 0.72
CA TRP A 114 28.33 8.87 -0.40
C TRP A 114 28.41 7.34 -0.46
N ASP A 115 27.26 6.68 -0.58
CA ASP A 115 27.17 5.25 -0.86
C ASP A 115 27.12 4.99 -2.38
N VAL A 116 28.26 5.19 -3.03
CA VAL A 116 28.37 5.09 -4.50
C VAL A 116 28.14 3.66 -4.99
N GLU A 117 28.62 2.66 -4.24
CA GLU A 117 28.43 1.24 -4.59
C GLU A 117 26.96 0.83 -4.44
N GLY A 118 26.28 1.26 -3.37
CA GLY A 118 24.85 1.04 -3.18
C GLY A 118 24.02 1.69 -4.29
N LEU A 119 24.35 2.93 -4.67
CA LEU A 119 23.68 3.62 -5.78
C LEU A 119 23.86 2.85 -7.09
N LYS A 120 25.08 2.39 -7.40
CA LYS A 120 25.37 1.60 -8.60
C LYS A 120 24.56 0.32 -8.65
N GLU A 121 24.52 -0.43 -7.54
CA GLU A 121 23.74 -1.66 -7.46
C GLU A 121 22.24 -1.39 -7.67
N LYS A 122 21.71 -0.34 -7.04
CA LYS A 122 20.29 0.03 -7.15
C LYS A 122 19.92 0.51 -8.55
N VAL A 123 20.76 1.31 -9.20
CA VAL A 123 20.55 1.75 -10.58
C VAL A 123 20.55 0.55 -11.53
N ALA A 124 21.47 -0.40 -11.36
CA ALA A 124 21.49 -1.62 -12.16
C ALA A 124 20.21 -2.46 -11.95
N ASN A 125 19.76 -2.62 -10.71
CA ASN A 125 18.58 -3.42 -10.37
C ASN A 125 17.25 -2.76 -10.75
N THR A 126 17.18 -1.43 -10.81
CA THR A 126 15.96 -0.67 -11.07
C THR A 126 15.86 -0.25 -12.53
N PHE A 127 16.92 0.24 -13.14
CA PHE A 127 16.91 0.66 -14.55
C PHE A 127 17.45 -0.40 -15.51
N GLY A 128 18.13 -1.44 -15.01
CA GLY A 128 18.81 -2.42 -15.86
C GLY A 128 20.06 -1.85 -16.54
N LEU A 129 20.68 -0.82 -15.96
CA LEU A 129 21.81 -0.09 -16.54
C LEU A 129 23.08 -0.26 -15.72
N ASP A 130 24.17 -0.63 -16.36
CA ASP A 130 25.51 -0.61 -15.76
C ASP A 130 26.18 0.72 -16.09
N LEU A 131 26.03 1.69 -15.18
CA LEU A 131 26.57 3.04 -15.33
C LEU A 131 27.89 3.20 -14.55
N PRO A 132 28.85 3.98 -15.06
CA PRO A 132 30.13 4.23 -14.38
C PRO A 132 29.98 5.28 -13.26
N ILE A 133 29.08 5.04 -12.30
CA ILE A 133 28.77 5.99 -11.21
C ILE A 133 30.00 6.29 -10.36
N ALA A 134 30.84 5.29 -10.11
CA ALA A 134 32.10 5.46 -9.38
C ALA A 134 33.08 6.39 -10.08
N GLU A 135 33.10 6.39 -11.42
CA GLU A 135 33.94 7.31 -12.19
C GLU A 135 33.39 8.73 -12.09
N TRP A 136 32.07 8.89 -12.22
CA TRP A 136 31.40 10.19 -12.09
C TRP A 136 31.65 10.80 -10.72
N ALA A 137 31.45 10.03 -9.65
CA ALA A 137 31.63 10.50 -8.28
C ALA A 137 33.08 10.93 -7.96
N ALA A 138 34.06 10.46 -8.72
CA ALA A 138 35.47 10.84 -8.58
C ALA A 138 35.85 12.11 -9.37
N GLU A 139 34.94 12.65 -10.20
CA GLU A 139 35.17 13.87 -10.98
C GLU A 139 35.24 15.11 -10.06
N GLU A 140 36.19 16.00 -10.35
CA GLU A 140 36.38 17.21 -9.56
C GLU A 140 35.20 18.18 -9.75
N GLY A 141 34.52 18.53 -8.65
CA GLY A 141 33.41 19.49 -8.65
C GLY A 141 32.04 18.87 -8.95
N ILE A 142 31.91 17.55 -8.98
CA ILE A 142 30.60 16.89 -9.14
C ILE A 142 29.78 16.97 -7.84
N ALA A 143 28.47 17.19 -7.98
CA ALA A 143 27.51 17.11 -6.87
C ALA A 143 26.40 16.10 -7.17
N ASP A 144 25.45 16.00 -6.24
CA ASP A 144 24.28 15.15 -6.32
C ASP A 144 23.43 15.44 -7.58
N GLU A 145 23.31 16.72 -7.94
CA GLU A 145 22.56 17.19 -9.10
C GLU A 145 23.09 16.60 -10.41
N GLU A 146 24.39 16.68 -10.65
CA GLU A 146 24.98 16.17 -11.90
C GLU A 146 24.89 14.65 -12.00
N ILE A 147 25.01 13.92 -10.88
CA ILE A 147 24.83 12.47 -10.86
C ILE A 147 23.37 12.12 -11.18
N ARG A 148 22.41 12.83 -10.59
CA ARG A 148 20.99 12.67 -10.86
C ARG A 148 20.65 12.94 -12.33
N GLU A 149 21.15 14.02 -12.91
CA GLU A 149 20.92 14.37 -14.31
C GLU A 149 21.48 13.27 -15.24
N ARG A 150 22.72 12.80 -15.00
CA ARG A 150 23.33 11.73 -15.80
C ARG A 150 22.57 10.41 -15.73
N ILE A 151 22.08 10.02 -14.55
CA ILE A 151 21.27 8.80 -14.39
C ILE A 151 19.92 8.96 -15.12
N THR A 152 19.27 10.10 -14.95
CA THR A 152 17.98 10.42 -15.59
C THR A 152 18.11 10.37 -17.11
N ASP A 153 19.12 11.02 -17.67
CA ASP A 153 19.41 11.01 -19.10
C ASP A 153 19.69 9.60 -19.64
N ALA A 154 20.45 8.80 -18.90
CA ALA A 154 20.74 7.43 -19.28
C ALA A 154 19.47 6.56 -19.27
N ALA A 155 18.61 6.72 -18.26
CA ALA A 155 17.33 6.04 -18.16
C ALA A 155 16.39 6.43 -19.31
N ASP A 156 16.32 7.72 -19.66
CA ASP A 156 15.48 8.20 -20.76
C ASP A 156 15.96 7.70 -22.13
N LYS A 157 17.27 7.69 -22.37
CA LYS A 157 17.85 7.13 -23.61
C LYS A 157 17.52 5.65 -23.73
N ALA A 158 17.77 4.87 -22.69
CA ALA A 158 17.46 3.43 -22.67
C ALA A 158 15.96 3.15 -22.84
N TYR A 159 15.11 3.97 -22.24
CA TYR A 159 13.67 3.88 -22.44
C TYR A 159 13.25 4.18 -23.87
N ALA A 160 13.79 5.26 -24.47
CA ALA A 160 13.46 5.68 -25.82
C ALA A 160 13.88 4.64 -26.87
N GLU A 161 15.07 4.04 -26.71
CA GLU A 161 15.55 2.94 -27.55
C GLU A 161 14.58 1.76 -27.49
N LYS A 162 14.22 1.34 -26.28
CA LYS A 162 13.24 0.26 -26.06
C LYS A 162 11.87 0.58 -26.66
N ALA A 163 11.34 1.77 -26.41
CA ALA A 163 10.05 2.19 -26.93
C ALA A 163 10.03 2.20 -28.47
N SER A 164 11.17 2.53 -29.11
CA SER A 164 11.34 2.46 -30.55
C SER A 164 11.30 1.00 -31.06
N GLU A 165 11.96 0.07 -30.39
CA GLU A 165 11.93 -1.36 -30.72
C GLU A 165 10.53 -1.98 -30.56
N VAL A 166 9.80 -1.55 -29.54
CA VAL A 166 8.42 -2.00 -29.25
C VAL A 166 7.42 -1.44 -30.25
N GLY A 167 7.64 -0.21 -30.68
CA GLY A 167 6.69 0.58 -31.44
C GLY A 167 5.68 1.30 -30.52
N PRO A 168 5.30 2.54 -30.86
CA PRO A 168 4.60 3.45 -29.95
C PRO A 168 3.21 2.95 -29.53
N GLU A 169 2.45 2.33 -30.44
CA GLU A 169 1.10 1.83 -30.12
C GLU A 169 1.10 0.64 -29.18
N LEU A 170 2.10 -0.24 -29.29
CA LEU A 170 2.24 -1.37 -28.36
C LEU A 170 2.79 -0.86 -27.03
N MET A 171 3.78 0.04 -27.04
CA MET A 171 4.37 0.60 -25.83
C MET A 171 3.33 1.29 -24.94
N ARG A 172 2.47 2.14 -25.50
CA ARG A 172 1.38 2.78 -24.75
C ARG A 172 0.44 1.78 -24.07
N ARG A 173 0.13 0.66 -24.74
CA ARG A 173 -0.72 -0.40 -24.16
C ARG A 173 0.00 -1.12 -23.04
N VAL A 174 1.30 -1.37 -23.21
CA VAL A 174 2.17 -2.01 -22.23
C VAL A 174 2.33 -1.12 -20.99
N GLU A 175 2.67 0.15 -21.16
CA GLU A 175 2.75 1.16 -20.10
C GLU A 175 1.47 1.17 -19.25
N LYS A 176 0.30 1.33 -19.90
CA LYS A 176 -0.99 1.33 -19.19
C LYS A 176 -1.25 0.02 -18.46
N TYR A 177 -1.02 -1.12 -19.11
CA TYR A 177 -1.27 -2.43 -18.51
C TYR A 177 -0.39 -2.65 -17.28
N GLU A 178 0.91 -2.40 -17.39
CA GLU A 178 1.86 -2.57 -16.29
C GLU A 178 1.61 -1.58 -15.15
N LEU A 179 1.25 -0.32 -15.45
CA LEU A 179 0.93 0.66 -14.43
C LEU A 179 -0.31 0.25 -13.62
N LEU A 180 -1.41 -0.10 -14.28
CA LEU A 180 -2.65 -0.53 -13.62
C LEU A 180 -2.43 -1.79 -12.77
N ARG A 181 -1.65 -2.73 -13.29
CA ARG A 181 -1.29 -3.96 -12.56
C ARG A 181 -0.44 -3.64 -11.32
N THR A 182 0.55 -2.76 -11.46
CA THR A 182 1.44 -2.38 -10.36
C THR A 182 0.67 -1.66 -9.25
N ILE A 183 -0.29 -0.78 -9.61
CA ILE A 183 -1.23 -0.17 -8.67
C ILE A 183 -2.01 -1.24 -7.88
N ASP A 184 -2.59 -2.22 -8.59
CA ASP A 184 -3.43 -3.25 -7.97
C ASP A 184 -2.64 -4.15 -7.01
N ASP A 185 -1.40 -4.50 -7.37
CA ASP A 185 -0.53 -5.33 -6.54
C ASP A 185 -0.04 -4.57 -5.30
N ASN A 186 0.44 -3.32 -5.45
CA ASN A 186 0.89 -2.48 -4.33
C ASN A 186 -0.26 -2.15 -3.37
N TRP A 187 -1.45 -1.84 -3.89
CA TRP A 187 -2.62 -1.58 -3.05
C TRP A 187 -3.01 -2.80 -2.22
N ARG A 188 -2.92 -4.01 -2.78
CA ARG A 188 -3.20 -5.25 -2.05
C ARG A 188 -2.20 -5.44 -0.89
N GLU A 189 -0.92 -5.19 -1.13
CA GLU A 189 0.11 -5.27 -0.09
C GLU A 189 -0.14 -4.25 1.02
N HIS A 190 -0.44 -3.00 0.67
CA HIS A 190 -0.78 -1.96 1.64
C HIS A 190 -1.98 -2.31 2.51
N LEU A 191 -3.02 -2.92 1.95
CA LEU A 191 -4.15 -3.43 2.75
C LEU A 191 -3.71 -4.48 3.78
N GLN A 192 -2.75 -5.34 3.45
CA GLN A 192 -2.19 -6.31 4.40
C GLN A 192 -1.37 -5.61 5.50
N GLN A 193 -0.59 -4.59 5.14
CA GLN A 193 0.19 -3.79 6.09
C GLN A 193 -0.74 -3.03 7.06
N LEU A 194 -1.84 -2.45 6.57
CA LEU A 194 -2.84 -1.77 7.39
C LEU A 194 -3.57 -2.73 8.34
N ASP A 195 -3.93 -3.92 7.87
CA ASP A 195 -4.55 -4.95 8.72
C ASP A 195 -3.61 -5.38 9.86
N ALA A 196 -2.33 -5.62 9.52
CA ALA A 196 -1.29 -5.92 10.50
C ALA A 196 -1.12 -4.78 11.51
N LEU A 197 -1.03 -3.52 11.04
CA LEU A 197 -0.93 -2.33 11.88
C LEU A 197 -2.12 -2.23 12.85
N ARG A 198 -3.34 -2.43 12.35
CA ARG A 198 -4.56 -2.39 13.15
C ARG A 198 -4.55 -3.44 14.26
N SER A 199 -4.00 -4.62 14.01
CA SER A 199 -3.92 -5.71 15.01
C SER A 199 -3.00 -5.38 16.19
N VAL A 200 -1.92 -4.61 15.94
CA VAL A 200 -0.90 -4.30 16.95
C VAL A 200 -1.07 -2.93 17.61
N ILE A 201 -1.76 -1.98 16.97
CA ILE A 201 -1.84 -0.59 17.45
C ILE A 201 -2.52 -0.48 18.82
N GLY A 202 -3.42 -1.41 19.15
CA GLY A 202 -4.07 -1.48 20.47
C GLY A 202 -3.08 -1.61 21.63
N LEU A 203 -1.91 -2.22 21.39
CA LEU A 203 -0.84 -2.36 22.39
C LEU A 203 -0.15 -1.01 22.69
N ARG A 204 -0.22 -0.03 21.79
CA ARG A 204 0.35 1.31 22.04
C ARG A 204 -0.47 2.12 23.05
N GLY A 205 -1.72 1.74 23.29
CA GLY A 205 -2.56 2.33 24.34
C GLY A 205 -1.97 2.18 25.75
N TYR A 206 -1.09 1.19 25.98
CA TYR A 206 -0.37 1.03 27.25
C TYR A 206 0.63 2.17 27.53
N ALA A 207 1.08 2.89 26.50
CA ALA A 207 1.98 4.04 26.61
C ALA A 207 1.26 5.38 26.78
N GLN A 208 -0.04 5.38 27.13
CA GLN A 208 -0.90 6.58 27.29
C GLN A 208 -1.03 7.44 26.03
N ARG A 209 -0.69 6.91 24.85
CA ARG A 209 -0.95 7.56 23.56
C ARG A 209 -2.30 7.11 23.01
N ASP A 210 -2.99 8.01 22.30
CA ASP A 210 -4.25 7.68 21.62
C ASP A 210 -3.96 6.74 20.44
N PRO A 211 -4.41 5.46 20.49
CA PRO A 211 -4.13 4.48 19.44
C PRO A 211 -4.66 4.91 18.07
N LEU A 212 -5.74 5.69 18.01
CA LEU A 212 -6.30 6.14 16.74
C LEU A 212 -5.38 7.15 16.04
N ASN A 213 -4.78 8.07 16.81
CA ASN A 213 -3.88 9.07 16.23
C ASN A 213 -2.59 8.41 15.75
N GLU A 214 -2.04 7.48 16.54
CA GLU A 214 -0.89 6.67 16.15
C GLU A 214 -1.18 5.86 14.88
N TYR A 215 -2.35 5.21 14.80
CA TYR A 215 -2.79 4.50 13.60
C TYR A 215 -2.82 5.42 12.37
N LYS A 216 -3.41 6.62 12.49
CA LYS A 216 -3.49 7.58 11.39
C LYS A 216 -2.12 8.00 10.88
N THR A 217 -1.19 8.31 11.80
CA THR A 217 0.18 8.71 11.43
C THR A 217 0.92 7.56 10.73
N GLU A 218 0.88 6.36 11.30
CA GLU A 218 1.56 5.21 10.70
C GLU A 218 0.92 4.80 9.37
N ALA A 219 -0.42 4.81 9.28
CA ALA A 219 -1.13 4.53 8.03
C ALA A 219 -0.82 5.56 6.93
N PHE A 220 -0.55 6.82 7.29
CA PHE A 220 -0.10 7.84 6.34
C PHE A 220 1.32 7.57 5.86
N ASN A 221 2.24 7.19 6.75
CA ASN A 221 3.61 6.80 6.37
C ASN A 221 3.61 5.58 5.45
N LEU A 222 2.84 4.53 5.78
CA LEU A 222 2.66 3.35 4.92
C LEU A 222 2.11 3.73 3.54
N PHE A 223 1.20 4.68 3.47
CA PHE A 223 0.67 5.16 2.19
C PHE A 223 1.74 5.89 1.36
N GLY A 224 2.61 6.69 1.99
CA GLY A 224 3.78 7.28 1.32
C GLY A 224 4.70 6.21 0.73
N HIS A 225 5.03 5.18 1.52
CA HIS A 225 5.84 4.06 1.06
C HIS A 225 5.19 3.25 -0.06
N LEU A 226 3.85 3.10 -0.05
CA LEU A 226 3.13 2.51 -1.19
C LEU A 226 3.39 3.31 -2.47
N LEU A 227 3.34 4.65 -2.42
CA LEU A 227 3.52 5.48 -3.61
C LEU A 227 4.96 5.42 -4.12
N GLU A 228 5.95 5.40 -3.23
CA GLU A 228 7.37 5.19 -3.55
C GLU A 228 7.60 3.82 -4.19
N SER A 229 7.12 2.75 -3.53
CA SER A 229 7.27 1.37 -3.99
C SER A 229 6.62 1.15 -5.35
N LEU A 230 5.44 1.72 -5.56
CA LEU A 230 4.73 1.68 -6.84
C LEU A 230 5.57 2.31 -7.95
N ARG A 231 6.18 3.49 -7.72
CA ARG A 231 7.05 4.14 -8.71
C ARG A 231 8.27 3.29 -9.05
N GLU A 232 8.98 2.83 -8.03
CA GLU A 232 10.20 2.03 -8.21
C GLU A 232 9.88 0.70 -8.92
N GLU A 233 8.83 -0.01 -8.51
CA GLU A 233 8.42 -1.27 -9.12
C GLU A 233 7.95 -1.10 -10.56
N PHE A 234 7.15 -0.07 -10.85
CA PHE A 234 6.70 0.20 -12.20
C PHE A 234 7.88 0.54 -13.11
N THR A 235 8.76 1.43 -12.67
CA THR A 235 10.01 1.79 -13.37
C THR A 235 10.85 0.54 -13.64
N ARG A 236 11.05 -0.31 -12.63
CA ARG A 236 11.78 -1.57 -12.78
C ARG A 236 11.17 -2.48 -13.82
N ARG A 237 9.85 -2.69 -13.76
CA ARG A 237 9.13 -3.57 -14.69
C ARG A 237 9.23 -3.05 -16.12
N ILE A 238 8.92 -1.77 -16.34
CA ILE A 238 8.93 -1.18 -17.70
C ILE A 238 10.35 -1.18 -18.30
N MET A 239 11.37 -0.90 -17.47
CA MET A 239 12.79 -0.96 -17.86
C MET A 239 13.30 -2.39 -18.04
N ALA A 240 12.62 -3.40 -17.52
CA ALA A 240 12.97 -4.81 -17.73
C ALA A 240 12.27 -5.47 -18.93
N ILE A 241 11.26 -4.83 -19.55
CA ILE A 241 10.51 -5.43 -20.67
C ILE A 241 11.44 -5.77 -21.82
N GLN A 242 11.44 -7.04 -22.22
CA GLN A 242 12.09 -7.53 -23.43
C GLN A 242 11.02 -8.03 -24.37
N ILE A 243 11.00 -7.52 -25.59
CA ILE A 243 10.17 -8.11 -26.62
C ILE A 243 10.89 -9.33 -27.17
N GLN A 244 10.33 -10.50 -26.90
CA GLN A 244 10.59 -11.63 -27.78
C GLN A 244 10.01 -11.24 -29.14
N ALA A 245 10.89 -10.86 -30.06
CA ALA A 245 10.50 -10.68 -31.45
C ALA A 245 9.71 -11.92 -31.85
N GLN A 246 8.40 -11.78 -32.08
CA GLN A 246 7.62 -12.88 -32.62
C GLN A 246 8.32 -13.26 -33.91
N GLN A 247 9.00 -14.42 -33.91
CA GLN A 247 9.35 -15.09 -35.15
C GLN A 247 8.03 -15.19 -35.90
N ARG A 248 7.91 -14.46 -37.02
CA ARG A 248 6.79 -14.64 -37.95
C ARG A 248 6.61 -16.15 -38.10
N PRO A 249 5.42 -16.72 -37.85
CA PRO A 249 5.23 -18.15 -38.05
C PRO A 249 5.74 -18.49 -39.44
N GLN A 250 6.77 -19.33 -39.51
CA GLN A 250 7.34 -19.75 -40.79
C GLN A 250 6.19 -20.23 -41.65
N ALA A 251 6.05 -19.65 -42.85
CA ALA A 251 5.04 -20.07 -43.80
C ALA A 251 5.11 -21.60 -43.93
N PRO A 252 3.98 -22.32 -43.83
CA PRO A 252 3.97 -23.78 -43.86
C PRO A 252 4.72 -24.24 -45.12
N GLN A 253 5.77 -25.03 -44.92
CA GLN A 253 6.54 -25.59 -46.03
C GLN A 253 5.58 -26.39 -46.93
N PRO A 254 5.60 -26.17 -48.26
CA PRO A 254 4.73 -26.92 -49.15
C PRO A 254 5.01 -28.42 -48.98
N PRO A 255 3.97 -29.27 -48.98
CA PRO A 255 4.13 -30.69 -48.73
C PRO A 255 5.14 -31.30 -49.71
N ARG A 256 6.14 -32.00 -49.17
CA ARG A 256 7.10 -32.78 -49.95
C ARG A 256 6.30 -33.73 -50.86
N GLN A 257 6.40 -33.52 -52.17
CA GLN A 257 5.91 -34.47 -53.15
C GLN A 257 6.61 -35.81 -52.88
N MET A 258 5.88 -36.77 -52.30
CA MET A 258 6.33 -38.16 -52.26
C MET A 258 6.35 -38.64 -53.71
N GLN A 259 7.55 -38.74 -54.27
CA GLN A 259 7.74 -39.51 -55.50
C GLN A 259 7.44 -40.97 -55.18
N ALA A 260 6.42 -41.52 -55.85
CA ALA A 260 6.12 -42.94 -55.81
C ALA A 260 7.33 -43.68 -56.38
N ILE A 261 8.01 -44.46 -55.52
CA ILE A 261 9.02 -45.40 -55.96
C ILE A 261 8.28 -46.65 -56.45
N HIS A 262 8.55 -47.00 -57.71
CA HIS A 262 7.99 -48.13 -58.45
C HIS A 262 8.43 -49.49 -57.89
#